data_AF-A0A7W0PBH5-F1
#
_entry.id   AF-A0A7W0PBH5-F1
#
_cell.length_a   1.000
_cell.length_b   1.000
_cell.length_c   1.000
_cell.angle_alpha   90.00
_cell.angle_beta   90.00
_cell.angle_gamma   90.00
#
_symmetry.space_group_name_H-M   'P 1'
#
loop_
_entity.id
_entity.type
_entity.pdbx_description
1 polymer ?
#
loop_
_entity_poly.entity_id
_entity_poly.type
_entity_poly.pdbx_seq_one_letter_code
_entity_poly.pdbx_strand_id
1 'polypeptide(L)'
;MKRLFGGLIAAIAITFVMIGPAQAAPATQCTGTITGGTTGSLVVPSGATCTLDGVTVNGNIRIMSGGALITDDSTINGNVRGDGARTVQLIDTDVVGTGTTGNITLTGTTGKIVIGSEGCVVDPAVGNNITLIDNEGNIAICFMTVGETINVQGTDDGRIGIHDNVVGNSLLVQDNTGSRITLTNNDVGSTGGGSINVDNNTTTLKLNLTNNHTANALNCTGNVLAPTGSGNTADNGGHGQCVDLA
;
A
#
# COMPACT_ATOMS: atom_id res chain seq x y z
N MET A 1 28.09 -28.21 79.75
CA MET A 1 26.97 -28.28 78.77
C MET A 1 26.19 -26.98 78.81
N LYS A 2 26.27 -26.16 77.75
CA LYS A 2 25.26 -25.19 77.26
C LYS A 2 25.89 -24.43 76.09
N ARG A 3 25.51 -24.82 74.88
CA ARG A 3 25.91 -24.23 73.60
C ARG A 3 25.02 -23.01 73.33
N LEU A 4 25.60 -21.86 72.99
CA LEU A 4 24.86 -20.71 72.44
C LEU A 4 25.34 -20.48 71.01
N PHE A 5 24.40 -20.60 70.08
CA PHE A 5 24.57 -20.55 68.63
C PHE A 5 24.80 -19.11 68.16
N GLY A 6 25.86 -18.90 67.37
CA GLY A 6 26.13 -17.65 66.66
C GLY A 6 25.22 -17.51 65.44
N GLY A 7 24.50 -16.38 65.35
CA GLY A 7 23.65 -16.04 64.22
C GLY A 7 24.46 -15.49 63.04
N LEU A 8 24.19 -16.03 61.85
CA LEU A 8 24.72 -15.53 60.58
C LEU A 8 23.59 -14.77 59.87
N ILE A 9 23.65 -13.44 59.84
CA ILE A 9 22.73 -12.62 59.04
C ILE A 9 23.35 -12.50 57.64
N ALA A 10 22.82 -13.23 56.68
CA ALA A 10 23.17 -13.10 55.27
C ALA A 10 22.42 -11.88 54.68
N ALA A 11 23.15 -10.81 54.37
CA ALA A 11 22.59 -9.65 53.68
C ALA A 11 22.47 -9.98 52.17
N ILE A 12 21.24 -10.18 51.69
CA ILE A 12 20.94 -10.34 50.26
C ILE A 12 20.90 -8.94 49.63
N ALA A 13 21.93 -8.59 48.85
CA ALA A 13 21.95 -7.38 48.05
C ALA A 13 21.07 -7.58 46.79
N ILE A 14 19.85 -7.03 46.83
CA ILE A 14 18.95 -7.00 45.66
C ILE A 14 19.48 -5.95 44.68
N THR A 15 20.06 -6.39 43.57
CA THR A 15 20.49 -5.53 42.47
C THR A 15 19.24 -5.14 41.67
N PHE A 16 18.78 -3.90 41.81
CA PHE A 16 17.75 -3.33 40.95
C PHE A 16 18.35 -3.10 39.55
N VAL A 17 18.01 -3.98 38.59
CA VAL A 17 18.28 -3.73 37.18
C VAL A 17 17.20 -2.77 36.69
N MET A 18 17.58 -1.52 36.46
CA MET A 18 16.71 -0.55 35.80
C MET A 18 16.65 -0.88 34.31
N ILE A 19 15.63 -1.65 33.91
CA ILE A 19 15.27 -1.81 32.50
C ILE A 19 14.62 -0.49 32.09
N GLY A 20 15.41 0.43 31.53
CA GLY A 20 14.89 1.65 30.94
C GLY A 20 13.97 1.33 29.75
N PRO A 21 12.95 2.15 29.47
CA PRO A 21 12.13 1.96 28.28
C PRO A 21 13.03 2.07 27.04
N ALA A 22 12.93 1.11 26.13
CA ALA A 22 13.55 1.22 24.82
C ALA A 22 12.93 2.41 24.09
N GLN A 23 13.64 3.53 24.04
CA GLN A 23 13.22 4.66 23.22
C GLN A 23 13.41 4.27 21.75
N ALA A 24 12.32 4.24 20.99
CA ALA A 24 12.38 4.04 19.54
C ALA A 24 13.33 5.09 18.95
N ALA A 25 14.31 4.64 18.16
CA ALA A 25 15.24 5.55 17.50
C ALA A 25 14.43 6.57 16.67
N PRO A 26 14.78 7.87 16.73
CA PRO A 26 14.10 8.88 15.93
C PRO A 26 14.23 8.51 14.45
N ALA A 27 13.15 8.71 13.69
CA ALA A 27 13.15 8.40 12.27
C ALA A 27 14.22 9.24 11.54
N THR A 28 14.93 8.60 10.61
CA THR A 28 16.01 9.22 9.86
C THR A 28 15.43 10.07 8.74
N GLN A 29 15.88 11.32 8.60
CA GLN A 29 15.44 12.15 7.48
C GLN A 29 16.11 11.68 6.18
N CYS A 30 15.32 11.46 5.15
CA CYS A 30 15.81 11.12 3.81
C CYS A 30 15.56 12.31 2.88
N THR A 31 16.65 12.97 2.46
CA THR A 31 16.63 14.15 1.59
C THR A 31 17.44 13.96 0.31
N GLY A 32 17.88 12.73 0.05
CA GLY A 32 18.69 12.35 -1.10
C GLY A 32 18.59 10.85 -1.37
N THR A 33 19.63 10.29 -1.97
CA THR A 33 19.67 8.88 -2.36
C THR A 33 20.34 8.01 -1.29
N ILE A 34 19.74 6.86 -1.01
CA ILE A 34 20.30 5.78 -0.21
C ILE A 34 20.38 4.57 -1.12
N THR A 35 21.57 3.99 -1.25
CA THR A 35 21.81 2.81 -2.08
C THR A 35 22.30 1.66 -1.20
N GLY A 36 21.66 0.50 -1.31
CA GLY A 36 22.01 -0.70 -0.59
C GLY A 36 21.78 -0.64 0.92
N GLY A 37 22.03 -1.77 1.58
CA GLY A 37 22.12 -1.86 3.04
C GLY A 37 20.77 -1.82 3.76
N THR A 38 20.83 -1.52 5.05
CA THR A 38 19.66 -1.54 5.93
C THR A 38 19.55 -0.24 6.73
N THR A 39 18.35 0.32 6.80
CA THR A 39 18.06 1.52 7.60
C THR A 39 16.82 1.32 8.48
N GLY A 40 16.61 2.24 9.42
CA GLY A 40 15.41 2.28 10.26
C GLY A 40 14.26 3.03 9.60
N SER A 41 13.30 3.51 10.41
CA SER A 41 12.21 4.34 9.89
C SER A 41 12.72 5.61 9.21
N LEU A 42 12.08 6.03 8.12
CA LEU A 42 12.44 7.21 7.34
C LEU A 42 11.35 8.27 7.38
N VAL A 43 11.75 9.53 7.35
CA VAL A 43 10.87 10.67 7.07
C VAL A 43 11.41 11.38 5.85
N VAL A 44 10.58 11.57 4.83
CA VAL A 44 10.89 12.44 3.68
C VAL A 44 10.33 13.83 4.00
N PRO A 45 11.18 14.84 4.27
CA PRO A 45 10.70 16.17 4.61
C PRO A 45 9.97 16.86 3.46
N SER A 46 9.23 17.92 3.78
CA SER A 46 8.51 18.70 2.77
C SER A 46 9.44 19.24 1.69
N GLY A 47 9.04 19.06 0.43
CA GLY A 47 9.81 19.46 -0.76
C GLY A 47 11.04 18.60 -1.06
N ALA A 48 11.48 17.74 -0.13
CA ALA A 48 12.62 16.86 -0.34
C ALA A 48 12.28 15.69 -1.26
N THR A 49 13.32 15.10 -1.87
CA THR A 49 13.20 13.84 -2.61
C THR A 49 14.07 12.80 -1.93
N CYS A 50 13.48 11.67 -1.60
CA CYS A 50 14.18 10.49 -1.11
C CYS A 50 14.17 9.44 -2.21
N THR A 51 15.35 8.94 -2.57
CA THR A 51 15.50 7.82 -3.50
C THR A 51 16.09 6.64 -2.73
N LEU A 52 15.44 5.48 -2.79
CA LEU A 52 15.94 4.22 -2.25
C LEU A 52 16.23 3.28 -3.41
N ASP A 53 17.42 2.70 -3.44
CA ASP A 53 17.88 1.79 -4.49
C ASP A 53 18.53 0.58 -3.82
N GLY A 54 17.90 -0.60 -3.86
CA GLY A 54 18.44 -1.79 -3.20
C GLY A 54 18.38 -1.76 -1.66
N VAL A 55 17.47 -0.99 -1.05
CA VAL A 55 17.50 -0.70 0.40
C VAL A 55 16.50 -1.55 1.17
N THR A 56 16.93 -2.11 2.31
CA THR A 56 16.02 -2.66 3.32
C THR A 56 15.68 -1.63 4.39
N VAL A 57 14.42 -1.22 4.50
CA VAL A 57 13.92 -0.32 5.54
C VAL A 57 13.23 -1.13 6.64
N ASN A 58 13.87 -1.24 7.80
CA ASN A 58 13.30 -1.85 9.01
C ASN A 58 12.53 -0.81 9.83
N GLY A 59 11.41 -0.35 9.28
CA GLY A 59 10.58 0.67 9.88
C GLY A 59 9.59 1.27 8.90
N ASN A 60 8.88 2.29 9.36
CA ASN A 60 7.89 2.99 8.53
C ASN A 60 8.57 4.10 7.71
N ILE A 61 7.99 4.42 6.56
CA ILE A 61 8.33 5.62 5.79
C ILE A 61 7.17 6.60 5.88
N ARG A 62 7.45 7.83 6.31
CA ARG A 62 6.50 8.95 6.28
C ARG A 62 6.93 10.00 5.28
N ILE A 63 6.07 10.31 4.31
CA ILE A 63 6.29 11.33 3.29
C ILE A 63 5.46 12.55 3.68
N MET A 64 6.15 13.64 3.99
CA MET A 64 5.51 14.91 4.33
C MET A 64 5.02 15.62 3.07
N SER A 65 4.12 16.59 3.23
CA SER A 65 3.54 17.34 2.12
C SER A 65 4.61 17.96 1.20
N GLY A 66 4.45 17.78 -0.11
CA GLY A 66 5.39 18.20 -1.15
C GLY A 66 6.65 17.33 -1.28
N GLY A 67 6.86 16.37 -0.37
CA GLY A 67 7.95 15.40 -0.41
C GLY A 67 7.74 14.37 -1.54
N ALA A 68 8.83 13.74 -1.97
CA ALA A 68 8.82 12.71 -3.01
C ALA A 68 9.56 11.46 -2.54
N LEU A 69 8.95 10.30 -2.70
CA LEU A 69 9.59 9.01 -2.46
C LEU A 69 9.68 8.26 -3.79
N ILE A 70 10.88 7.81 -4.13
CA ILE A 70 11.15 6.95 -5.27
C ILE A 70 11.92 5.75 -4.74
N THR A 71 11.43 4.55 -4.96
CA THR A 71 12.12 3.32 -4.57
C THR A 71 12.28 2.41 -5.77
N ASP A 72 13.39 1.70 -5.79
CA ASP A 72 13.75 0.69 -6.78
C ASP A 72 14.41 -0.49 -6.05
N ASP A 73 14.04 -1.71 -6.43
CA ASP A 73 14.55 -2.99 -5.87
C ASP A 73 14.70 -2.97 -4.33
N SER A 74 13.66 -2.51 -3.62
CA SER A 74 13.76 -2.21 -2.18
C SER A 74 12.77 -3.04 -1.35
N THR A 75 13.06 -3.21 -0.06
CA THR A 75 12.15 -3.90 0.87
C THR A 75 11.82 -2.99 2.04
N ILE A 76 10.54 -2.75 2.28
CA ILE A 76 10.02 -1.94 3.38
C ILE A 76 9.31 -2.85 4.37
N ASN A 77 10.02 -3.18 5.45
CA ASN A 77 9.50 -3.93 6.60
C ASN A 77 8.72 -3.00 7.55
N GLY A 78 7.77 -2.25 6.99
CA GLY A 78 6.88 -1.36 7.71
C GLY A 78 5.75 -0.87 6.82
N ASN A 79 5.22 0.31 7.13
CA ASN A 79 4.19 0.97 6.33
C ASN A 79 4.77 2.17 5.59
N VAL A 80 4.21 2.46 4.41
CA VAL A 80 4.46 3.70 3.67
C VAL A 80 3.26 4.60 3.81
N ARG A 81 3.45 5.80 4.36
CA ARG A 81 2.38 6.80 4.51
C ARG A 81 2.77 8.13 3.91
N GLY A 82 1.97 8.63 2.97
CA GLY A 82 2.09 9.96 2.38
C GLY A 82 0.86 10.81 2.67
N ASP A 83 1.08 12.08 2.98
CA ASP A 83 0.04 13.08 3.21
C ASP A 83 0.42 14.36 2.46
N GLY A 84 -0.24 14.61 1.32
CA GLY A 84 0.07 15.71 0.44
C GLY A 84 1.36 15.54 -0.37
N ALA A 85 1.80 14.30 -0.65
CA ALA A 85 3.07 14.04 -1.34
C ALA A 85 3.08 14.64 -2.76
N ARG A 86 4.26 14.97 -3.29
CA ARG A 86 4.40 15.44 -4.68
C ARG A 86 4.45 14.28 -5.67
N THR A 87 5.07 13.17 -5.30
CA THR A 87 5.07 11.94 -6.11
C THR A 87 5.49 10.77 -5.23
N VAL A 88 4.95 9.59 -5.52
CA VAL A 88 5.34 8.33 -4.89
C VAL A 88 5.50 7.29 -5.97
N GLN A 89 6.71 6.75 -6.11
CA GLN A 89 7.00 5.68 -7.05
C GLN A 89 7.65 4.54 -6.27
N LEU A 90 6.93 3.43 -6.14
CA LEU A 90 7.41 2.20 -5.53
C LEU A 90 7.59 1.17 -6.63
N ILE A 91 8.79 1.12 -7.18
CA ILE A 91 9.13 0.24 -8.31
C ILE A 91 9.89 -0.96 -7.76
N ASP A 92 9.47 -2.16 -8.15
CA ASP A 92 10.09 -3.43 -7.72
C ASP A 92 10.32 -3.46 -6.20
N THR A 93 9.32 -2.99 -5.45
CA THR A 93 9.45 -2.73 -4.01
C THR A 93 8.41 -3.47 -3.20
N ASP A 94 8.87 -4.30 -2.27
CA ASP A 94 8.03 -5.01 -1.31
C ASP A 94 7.66 -4.11 -0.12
N VAL A 95 6.38 -4.05 0.24
CA VAL A 95 5.88 -3.40 1.46
C VAL A 95 5.15 -4.43 2.32
N VAL A 96 5.94 -5.26 2.98
CA VAL A 96 5.44 -6.44 3.71
C VAL A 96 5.26 -6.20 5.21
N GLY A 97 5.80 -5.13 5.80
CA GLY A 97 5.64 -4.89 7.24
C GLY A 97 6.29 -5.96 8.13
N THR A 98 6.20 -5.80 9.46
CA THR A 98 6.62 -6.85 10.40
C THR A 98 5.54 -7.93 10.44
N GLY A 99 5.88 -9.16 10.03
CA GLY A 99 4.92 -10.27 10.00
C GLY A 99 3.88 -10.13 8.89
N THR A 100 4.29 -9.73 7.68
CA THR A 100 3.46 -9.67 6.46
C THR A 100 2.26 -8.72 6.51
N THR A 101 2.30 -7.65 7.31
CA THR A 101 1.19 -6.70 7.50
C THR A 101 1.41 -5.29 6.93
N GLY A 102 2.36 -5.09 6.01
CA GLY A 102 2.67 -3.78 5.44
C GLY A 102 1.51 -3.14 4.68
N ASN A 103 1.30 -1.85 4.89
CA ASN A 103 0.29 -1.06 4.17
C ASN A 103 0.94 0.11 3.43
N ILE A 104 0.33 0.47 2.30
CA ILE A 104 0.57 1.73 1.60
C ILE A 104 -0.66 2.60 1.81
N THR A 105 -0.48 3.82 2.31
CA THR A 105 -1.57 4.80 2.46
C THR A 105 -1.11 6.16 1.95
N LEU A 106 -1.67 6.60 0.83
CA LEU A 106 -1.37 7.91 0.23
C LEU A 106 -2.64 8.74 0.17
N THR A 107 -2.58 9.96 0.71
CA THR A 107 -3.69 10.92 0.68
C THR A 107 -3.22 12.23 0.09
N GLY A 108 -3.99 12.83 -0.83
CA GLY A 108 -3.70 14.16 -1.34
C GLY A 108 -2.44 14.26 -2.20
N THR A 109 -1.97 13.18 -2.80
CA THR A 109 -0.77 13.20 -3.65
C THR A 109 -1.05 13.98 -4.92
N THR A 110 -0.26 15.01 -5.18
CA THR A 110 -0.50 15.98 -6.27
C THR A 110 0.12 15.59 -7.61
N GLY A 111 1.04 14.62 -7.60
CA GLY A 111 1.69 14.11 -8.81
C GLY A 111 1.64 12.59 -8.89
N LYS A 112 2.37 12.04 -9.84
CA LYS A 112 2.29 10.63 -10.22
C LYS A 112 2.45 9.69 -9.02
N ILE A 113 1.55 8.72 -8.92
CA ILE A 113 1.66 7.53 -8.08
C ILE A 113 1.92 6.32 -8.99
N VAL A 114 3.00 5.59 -8.74
CA VAL A 114 3.27 4.30 -9.38
C VAL A 114 3.61 3.29 -8.31
N ILE A 115 2.94 2.15 -8.32
CA ILE A 115 3.19 1.04 -7.40
C ILE A 115 3.19 -0.24 -8.24
N GLY A 116 4.34 -0.91 -8.35
CA GLY A 116 4.45 -2.06 -9.24
C GLY A 116 5.86 -2.43 -9.63
N SER A 117 6.01 -3.30 -10.62
CA SER A 117 7.31 -3.58 -11.25
C SER A 117 7.56 -2.75 -12.49
N GLU A 118 8.84 -2.43 -12.75
CA GLU A 118 9.22 -1.92 -14.05
C GLU A 118 9.06 -3.02 -15.09
N GLY A 119 8.33 -2.74 -16.17
CA GLY A 119 8.22 -3.68 -17.29
C GLY A 119 7.54 -5.01 -16.98
N CYS A 120 6.86 -5.13 -15.83
CA CYS A 120 5.97 -6.25 -15.51
C CYS A 120 6.67 -7.61 -15.33
N VAL A 121 7.88 -7.62 -14.74
CA VAL A 121 8.74 -8.83 -14.66
C VAL A 121 8.85 -9.48 -13.29
N VAL A 122 8.52 -8.76 -12.23
CA VAL A 122 8.52 -9.23 -10.84
C VAL A 122 7.18 -8.85 -10.19
N ASP A 123 6.69 -9.67 -9.27
CA ASP A 123 5.45 -9.43 -8.52
C ASP A 123 5.77 -8.89 -7.11
N PRO A 124 6.04 -7.58 -6.91
CA PRO A 124 6.20 -7.00 -5.58
C PRO A 124 4.95 -7.20 -4.72
N ALA A 125 5.16 -7.36 -3.41
CA ALA A 125 4.12 -7.68 -2.46
C ALA A 125 3.76 -6.50 -1.53
N VAL A 126 2.47 -6.32 -1.27
CA VAL A 126 1.96 -5.50 -0.17
C VAL A 126 1.24 -6.43 0.80
N GLY A 127 1.71 -6.49 2.04
CA GLY A 127 1.23 -7.47 3.01
C GLY A 127 -0.27 -7.38 3.29
N ASN A 128 -0.80 -6.16 3.32
CA ASN A 128 -2.21 -5.89 3.56
C ASN A 128 -2.80 -5.04 2.43
N ASN A 129 -2.97 -3.74 2.67
CA ASN A 129 -3.77 -2.87 1.81
C ASN A 129 -2.93 -1.83 1.08
N ILE A 130 -3.39 -1.49 -0.12
CA ILE A 130 -3.03 -0.25 -0.81
C ILE A 130 -4.24 0.66 -0.72
N THR A 131 -4.09 1.82 -0.07
CA THR A 131 -5.16 2.81 0.09
C THR A 131 -4.73 4.15 -0.46
N LEU A 132 -5.37 4.59 -1.55
CA LEU A 132 -5.16 5.87 -2.22
C LEU A 132 -6.43 6.70 -2.07
N ILE A 133 -6.31 7.91 -1.49
CA ILE A 133 -7.45 8.78 -1.22
C ILE A 133 -7.18 10.20 -1.73
N ASP A 134 -8.11 10.77 -2.50
CA ASP A 134 -8.12 12.19 -2.91
C ASP A 134 -6.80 12.66 -3.58
N ASN A 135 -6.23 11.89 -4.51
CA ASN A 135 -4.97 12.20 -5.21
C ASN A 135 -5.20 12.79 -6.63
N GLU A 136 -4.62 13.95 -6.93
CA GLU A 136 -4.68 14.64 -8.23
C GLU A 136 -3.71 14.06 -9.29
N GLY A 137 -2.85 13.12 -8.88
CA GLY A 137 -1.89 12.48 -9.76
C GLY A 137 -2.48 11.37 -10.64
N ASN A 138 -1.82 11.08 -11.77
CA ASN A 138 -2.03 9.79 -12.43
C ASN A 138 -1.62 8.65 -11.48
N ILE A 139 -2.47 7.65 -11.35
CA ILE A 139 -2.28 6.45 -10.55
C ILE A 139 -2.05 5.27 -11.49
N ALA A 140 -0.95 4.56 -11.28
CA ALA A 140 -0.68 3.28 -11.90
C ALA A 140 -0.34 2.24 -10.82
N ILE A 141 -1.10 1.15 -10.76
CA ILE A 141 -0.81 -0.01 -9.91
C ILE A 141 -0.68 -1.23 -10.81
N CYS A 142 0.47 -1.88 -10.83
CA CYS A 142 0.71 -2.98 -11.75
C CYS A 142 1.57 -4.12 -11.19
N PHE A 143 1.23 -5.38 -11.50
CA PHE A 143 2.00 -6.55 -11.08
C PHE A 143 2.23 -6.62 -9.57
N MET A 144 1.21 -6.30 -8.78
CA MET A 144 1.27 -6.41 -7.32
C MET A 144 0.61 -7.70 -6.84
N THR A 145 1.20 -8.33 -5.83
CA THR A 145 0.47 -9.24 -4.92
C THR A 145 0.05 -8.47 -3.67
N VAL A 146 -1.24 -8.17 -3.55
CA VAL A 146 -1.82 -7.43 -2.41
C VAL A 146 -2.58 -8.38 -1.51
N GLY A 147 -2.18 -8.49 -0.25
CA GLY A 147 -2.74 -9.49 0.66
C GLY A 147 -4.23 -9.31 0.97
N GLU A 148 -4.71 -8.06 0.99
CA GLU A 148 -6.10 -7.73 1.31
C GLU A 148 -6.73 -6.90 0.19
N THR A 149 -6.83 -5.59 0.37
CA THR A 149 -7.65 -4.72 -0.50
C THR A 149 -6.79 -3.67 -1.20
N ILE A 150 -7.09 -3.43 -2.47
CA ILE A 150 -6.71 -2.19 -3.14
C ILE A 150 -7.93 -1.26 -3.07
N ASN A 151 -7.79 -0.11 -2.42
CA ASN A 151 -8.83 0.90 -2.30
C ASN A 151 -8.35 2.23 -2.91
N VAL A 152 -8.96 2.64 -4.01
CA VAL A 152 -8.72 3.92 -4.70
C VAL A 152 -10.02 4.70 -4.67
N GLN A 153 -10.07 5.75 -3.85
CA GLN A 153 -11.32 6.41 -3.54
C GLN A 153 -11.22 7.93 -3.36
N GLY A 154 -12.36 8.59 -3.49
CA GLY A 154 -12.47 10.03 -3.29
C GLY A 154 -12.14 10.78 -4.57
N THR A 155 -11.74 12.04 -4.51
CA THR A 155 -11.49 12.84 -5.73
C THR A 155 -10.12 12.55 -6.33
N ASP A 156 -9.79 11.28 -6.59
CA ASP A 156 -8.56 10.92 -7.29
C ASP A 156 -8.65 11.41 -8.75
N ASP A 157 -8.24 12.65 -9.03
CA ASP A 157 -8.39 13.30 -10.31
C ASP A 157 -7.20 12.97 -11.23
N GLY A 158 -7.45 12.30 -12.36
CA GLY A 158 -6.35 11.88 -13.23
C GLY A 158 -6.67 10.75 -14.19
N ARG A 159 -5.65 9.94 -14.50
CA ARG A 159 -5.83 8.61 -15.08
C ARG A 159 -5.53 7.59 -14.01
N ILE A 160 -6.46 6.66 -13.81
CA ILE A 160 -6.30 5.53 -12.89
C ILE A 160 -6.16 4.27 -13.74
N GLY A 161 -4.99 3.64 -13.65
CA GLY A 161 -4.69 2.34 -14.25
C GLY A 161 -4.38 1.34 -13.15
N ILE A 162 -5.14 0.25 -13.10
CA ILE A 162 -4.89 -0.86 -12.16
C ILE A 162 -4.88 -2.12 -13.00
N HIS A 163 -3.72 -2.74 -13.16
CA HIS A 163 -3.62 -3.88 -14.06
C HIS A 163 -2.68 -4.99 -13.60
N ASP A 164 -3.00 -6.23 -13.97
CA ASP A 164 -2.15 -7.39 -13.72
C ASP A 164 -1.85 -7.62 -12.22
N ASN A 165 -2.79 -7.32 -11.32
CA ASN A 165 -2.60 -7.50 -9.88
C ASN A 165 -3.33 -8.75 -9.38
N VAL A 166 -2.76 -9.40 -8.36
CA VAL A 166 -3.43 -10.41 -7.54
C VAL A 166 -3.83 -9.75 -6.22
N VAL A 167 -5.12 -9.73 -5.89
CA VAL A 167 -5.67 -9.07 -4.71
C VAL A 167 -6.40 -10.10 -3.86
N GLY A 168 -5.96 -10.30 -2.62
CA GLY A 168 -6.48 -11.35 -1.75
C GLY A 168 -7.97 -11.20 -1.45
N ASN A 169 -8.40 -9.97 -1.18
CA ASN A 169 -9.78 -9.67 -0.86
C ASN A 169 -10.46 -8.91 -1.99
N SER A 170 -10.54 -7.58 -1.93
CA SER A 170 -11.38 -6.78 -2.84
C SER A 170 -10.60 -5.69 -3.55
N LEU A 171 -11.10 -5.27 -4.71
CA LEU A 171 -10.63 -4.09 -5.42
C LEU A 171 -11.76 -3.06 -5.42
N LEU A 172 -11.53 -1.92 -4.75
CA LEU A 172 -12.49 -0.84 -4.60
C LEU A 172 -11.98 0.38 -5.38
N VAL A 173 -12.76 0.82 -6.35
CA VAL A 173 -12.50 2.03 -7.14
C VAL A 173 -13.75 2.88 -7.13
N GLN A 174 -13.83 3.80 -6.16
CA GLN A 174 -15.10 4.44 -5.79
C GLN A 174 -15.00 5.97 -5.72
N ASP A 175 -16.05 6.67 -6.14
CA ASP A 175 -16.19 8.12 -6.00
C ASP A 175 -15.12 8.95 -6.75
N ASN A 176 -14.36 8.34 -7.67
CA ASN A 176 -13.27 8.99 -8.37
C ASN A 176 -13.72 9.90 -9.50
N THR A 177 -12.93 10.94 -9.76
CA THR A 177 -13.16 11.86 -10.88
C THR A 177 -12.00 11.79 -11.87
N GLY A 178 -12.16 12.24 -13.11
CA GLY A 178 -11.00 12.43 -13.99
C GLY A 178 -11.24 12.00 -15.42
N SER A 179 -10.14 11.67 -16.11
CA SER A 179 -10.20 11.42 -17.54
C SER A 179 -10.49 9.96 -17.87
N ARG A 180 -9.82 9.02 -17.19
CA ARG A 180 -9.89 7.59 -17.49
C ARG A 180 -9.71 6.75 -16.25
N ILE A 181 -10.49 5.67 -16.17
CA ILE A 181 -10.27 4.56 -15.25
C ILE A 181 -10.19 3.28 -16.10
N THR A 182 -9.11 2.53 -15.92
CA THR A 182 -8.88 1.25 -16.61
C THR A 182 -8.44 0.19 -15.62
N LEU A 183 -9.24 -0.86 -15.50
CA LEU A 183 -8.94 -2.05 -14.72
C LEU A 183 -8.74 -3.21 -15.70
N THR A 184 -7.55 -3.80 -15.77
CA THR A 184 -7.26 -4.89 -16.70
C THR A 184 -6.48 -6.04 -16.10
N ASN A 185 -6.84 -7.29 -16.40
CA ASN A 185 -6.09 -8.48 -15.95
C ASN A 185 -5.90 -8.57 -14.42
N ASN A 186 -6.81 -8.03 -13.61
CA ASN A 186 -6.73 -8.20 -12.15
C ASN A 186 -7.43 -9.49 -11.72
N ASP A 187 -6.81 -10.23 -10.81
CA ASP A 187 -7.36 -11.43 -10.16
C ASP A 187 -7.67 -11.10 -8.69
N VAL A 188 -8.96 -11.06 -8.34
CA VAL A 188 -9.45 -10.53 -7.06
C VAL A 188 -10.20 -11.58 -6.27
N GLY A 189 -9.89 -11.69 -4.99
CA GLY A 189 -10.55 -12.60 -4.05
C GLY A 189 -9.81 -13.91 -3.82
N SER A 190 -8.50 -13.97 -4.10
CA SER A 190 -7.69 -15.19 -4.00
C SER A 190 -7.61 -15.77 -2.58
N THR A 191 -7.92 -14.99 -1.54
CA THR A 191 -7.95 -15.44 -0.13
C THR A 191 -9.30 -15.17 0.56
N GLY A 192 -10.05 -14.16 0.12
CA GLY A 192 -11.22 -13.64 0.82
C GLY A 192 -12.56 -13.76 0.08
N GLY A 193 -12.60 -14.26 -1.15
CA GLY A 193 -13.84 -14.25 -1.95
C GLY A 193 -14.38 -12.84 -2.17
N GLY A 194 -13.48 -11.86 -2.32
CA GLY A 194 -13.85 -10.46 -2.45
C GLY A 194 -14.28 -10.10 -3.87
N SER A 195 -14.71 -8.84 -4.01
CA SER A 195 -15.37 -8.33 -5.21
C SER A 195 -14.55 -7.23 -5.88
N ILE A 196 -14.82 -6.99 -7.15
CA ILE A 196 -14.42 -5.76 -7.83
C ILE A 196 -15.61 -4.80 -7.74
N ASN A 197 -15.43 -3.68 -7.05
CA ASN A 197 -16.45 -2.65 -6.87
C ASN A 197 -16.00 -1.35 -7.55
N VAL A 198 -16.73 -0.94 -8.59
CA VAL A 198 -16.43 0.25 -9.39
C VAL A 198 -17.65 1.15 -9.35
N ASP A 199 -17.72 2.03 -8.35
CA ASP A 199 -18.94 2.77 -8.04
C ASP A 199 -18.75 4.28 -8.05
N ASN A 200 -19.80 5.01 -8.44
CA ASN A 200 -19.89 6.47 -8.36
C ASN A 200 -18.75 7.24 -9.05
N ASN A 201 -18.08 6.62 -10.03
CA ASN A 201 -16.97 7.28 -10.71
C ASN A 201 -17.46 8.21 -11.84
N THR A 202 -16.83 9.38 -11.93
CA THR A 202 -17.08 10.41 -12.94
C THR A 202 -15.86 10.54 -13.86
N THR A 203 -15.81 9.71 -14.90
CA THR A 203 -14.77 9.80 -15.95
C THR A 203 -15.29 10.54 -17.17
N THR A 204 -14.43 11.32 -17.82
CA THR A 204 -14.81 12.12 -19.01
C THR A 204 -14.52 11.42 -20.33
N LEU A 205 -13.62 10.42 -20.37
CA LEU A 205 -13.19 9.79 -21.62
C LEU A 205 -13.34 8.27 -21.65
N LYS A 206 -13.06 7.55 -20.55
CA LYS A 206 -13.13 6.08 -20.54
C LYS A 206 -13.30 5.51 -19.13
N LEU A 207 -14.25 4.60 -18.99
CA LEU A 207 -14.33 3.65 -17.88
C LEU A 207 -14.31 2.24 -18.48
N ASN A 208 -13.27 1.46 -18.20
CA ASN A 208 -13.04 0.19 -18.87
C ASN A 208 -12.54 -0.91 -17.95
N LEU A 209 -13.24 -2.05 -18.01
CA LEU A 209 -13.00 -3.27 -17.26
C LEU A 209 -12.75 -4.38 -18.27
N THR A 210 -11.54 -4.91 -18.38
CA THR A 210 -11.21 -5.95 -19.36
C THR A 210 -10.40 -7.06 -18.74
N ASN A 211 -10.77 -8.31 -18.99
CA ASN A 211 -10.05 -9.49 -18.50
C ASN A 211 -9.85 -9.54 -16.98
N ASN A 212 -10.74 -8.97 -16.18
CA ASN A 212 -10.64 -9.09 -14.73
C ASN A 212 -11.36 -10.34 -14.23
N HIS A 213 -10.78 -11.03 -13.25
CA HIS A 213 -11.43 -12.10 -12.52
C HIS A 213 -11.77 -11.63 -11.10
N THR A 214 -12.94 -12.02 -10.61
CA THR A 214 -13.28 -11.88 -9.20
C THR A 214 -13.98 -13.13 -8.68
N ALA A 215 -13.53 -13.61 -7.52
CA ALA A 215 -14.09 -14.77 -6.83
C ALA A 215 -15.51 -14.53 -6.26
N ASN A 216 -16.04 -13.32 -6.41
CA ASN A 216 -17.40 -12.99 -6.03
C ASN A 216 -18.09 -12.19 -7.14
N ALA A 217 -18.34 -10.89 -6.95
CA ALA A 217 -19.17 -10.11 -7.85
C ALA A 217 -18.38 -8.99 -8.53
N LEU A 218 -18.76 -8.68 -9.78
CA LEU A 218 -18.34 -7.44 -10.45
C LEU A 218 -19.46 -6.40 -10.31
N ASN A 219 -19.29 -5.48 -9.36
CA ASN A 219 -20.31 -4.49 -9.00
C ASN A 219 -19.99 -3.14 -9.61
N CYS A 220 -20.96 -2.57 -10.33
CA CYS A 220 -20.81 -1.22 -10.88
C CYS A 220 -22.11 -0.43 -10.78
N THR A 221 -22.12 0.59 -9.92
CA THR A 221 -23.30 1.42 -9.68
C THR A 221 -22.94 2.90 -9.67
N GLY A 222 -23.87 3.76 -10.11
CA GLY A 222 -23.69 5.21 -9.99
C GLY A 222 -22.59 5.84 -10.84
N ASN A 223 -21.89 5.11 -11.71
CA ASN A 223 -20.87 5.70 -12.58
C ASN A 223 -21.52 6.57 -13.67
N VAL A 224 -20.93 7.72 -13.99
CA VAL A 224 -21.44 8.63 -15.02
C VAL A 224 -21.33 8.02 -16.41
N LEU A 225 -20.17 7.45 -16.74
CA LEU A 225 -20.03 6.60 -17.92
C LEU A 225 -20.28 5.17 -17.48
N ALA A 226 -21.15 4.45 -18.21
CA ALA A 226 -21.27 3.02 -18.03
C ALA A 226 -19.92 2.35 -18.35
N PRO A 227 -19.46 1.41 -17.52
CA PRO A 227 -18.23 0.69 -17.81
C PRO A 227 -18.33 -0.07 -19.15
N THR A 228 -17.19 -0.18 -19.82
CA THR A 228 -17.05 -0.91 -21.09
C THR A 228 -15.97 -1.98 -20.97
N GLY A 229 -15.87 -2.88 -21.94
CA GLY A 229 -14.80 -3.87 -22.04
C GLY A 229 -15.34 -5.28 -22.23
N SER A 230 -14.50 -6.29 -22.02
CA SER A 230 -14.83 -7.70 -22.29
C SER A 230 -13.93 -8.64 -21.51
N GLY A 231 -14.31 -9.93 -21.45
CA GLY A 231 -13.47 -10.99 -20.89
C GLY A 231 -13.36 -10.98 -19.38
N ASN A 232 -14.16 -10.17 -18.67
CA ASN A 232 -14.21 -10.29 -17.22
C ASN A 232 -15.02 -11.53 -16.84
N THR A 233 -14.72 -12.09 -15.67
CA THR A 233 -15.41 -13.24 -15.09
C THR A 233 -15.67 -12.95 -13.63
N ALA A 234 -16.90 -13.13 -13.17
CA ALA A 234 -17.26 -13.03 -11.77
C ALA A 234 -18.06 -14.27 -11.34
N ASP A 235 -17.63 -14.95 -10.28
CA ASP A 235 -18.27 -16.20 -9.83
C ASP A 235 -19.75 -16.02 -9.45
N ASN A 236 -20.12 -14.83 -8.99
CA ASN A 236 -21.49 -14.41 -8.69
C ASN A 236 -22.03 -13.33 -9.65
N GLY A 237 -21.46 -13.26 -10.86
CA GLY A 237 -21.93 -12.43 -11.97
C GLY A 237 -21.69 -10.92 -11.81
N GLY A 238 -22.12 -10.18 -12.82
CA GLY A 238 -22.05 -8.73 -12.88
C GLY A 238 -23.33 -8.06 -12.36
N HIS A 239 -23.19 -6.93 -11.69
CA HIS A 239 -24.29 -6.18 -11.09
C HIS A 239 -24.32 -4.72 -11.54
N GLY A 240 -25.53 -4.16 -11.62
CA GLY A 240 -25.74 -2.78 -12.05
C GLY A 240 -25.31 -2.55 -13.50
N GLN A 241 -24.45 -1.56 -13.71
CA GLN A 241 -23.92 -1.20 -15.02
C GLN A 241 -22.93 -2.24 -15.59
N CYS A 242 -22.54 -3.24 -14.80
CA CYS A 242 -21.62 -4.30 -15.20
C CYS A 242 -22.29 -5.65 -15.46
N VAL A 243 -23.63 -5.71 -15.51
CA VAL A 243 -24.39 -6.97 -15.72
C VAL A 243 -23.98 -7.73 -16.98
N ASP A 244 -23.65 -7.02 -18.07
CA ASP A 244 -23.26 -7.61 -19.35
C ASP A 244 -21.74 -7.75 -19.51
N LEU A 245 -20.95 -7.48 -18.46
CA LEU A 245 -19.48 -7.48 -18.52
C LEU A 245 -18.81 -8.70 -17.87
N ALA A 246 -19.56 -9.54 -17.15
CA ALA A 246 -19.06 -10.63 -16.30
C ALA A 246 -19.62 -12.01 -16.68
#